data_AF-A0A645I844-F1
#
_entry.id   AF-A0A645I844-F1
#
_cell.length_a   1.000
_cell.length_b   1.000
_cell.length_c   1.000
_cell.angle_alpha   90.00
_cell.angle_beta   90.00
_cell.angle_gamma   90.00
#
_symmetry.space_group_name_H-M   'P 1'
#
loop_
_entity.id
_entity.type
_entity.pdbx_description
1 polymer ?
#
loop_
_entity_poly.entity_id
_entity_poly.type
_entity_poly.pdbx_seq_one_letter_code
_entity_poly.pdbx_strand_id
1 'polypeptide(L)'
;MFKANRVLFRTTNFFRITQCRSMENDFGILPMPKFDESQAEYYHPMSYSSPAICIPYTAENPEINGAVIEALSYYGRTIMLPAYYDRLLMGIVSRDEESKFCLDIIFDSVNFDLGTIYNFGGLRECFTQIISSGANMFASYYEKNEAKAKKELDNYINSYKDYIN
;
A
#
# COMPACT_ATOMS: atom_id res chain seq x y z
N MET A 1 -13.13 18.40 -5.44
CA MET A 1 -12.27 19.40 -6.12
C MET A 1 -11.83 18.89 -7.48
N PHE A 2 -11.16 17.74 -7.58
CA PHE A 2 -10.72 17.15 -8.85
C PHE A 2 -11.86 16.92 -9.86
N LYS A 3 -12.94 16.21 -9.46
CA LYS A 3 -14.13 16.01 -10.31
C LYS A 3 -14.84 17.30 -10.78
N ALA A 4 -14.58 18.42 -10.10
CA ALA A 4 -15.13 19.72 -10.45
C ALA A 4 -14.11 20.60 -11.21
N ASN A 5 -13.02 19.99 -11.70
CA ASN A 5 -11.92 20.66 -12.41
C ASN A 5 -11.28 21.83 -11.65
N ARG A 6 -11.24 21.74 -10.31
CA ARG A 6 -10.65 22.80 -9.45
C ARG A 6 -9.22 22.53 -9.02
N VAL A 7 -8.66 21.39 -9.39
CA VAL A 7 -7.26 21.01 -9.11
C VAL A 7 -6.75 20.18 -10.28
N LEU A 8 -5.48 20.35 -10.64
CA LEU A 8 -4.84 19.65 -11.75
C LEU A 8 -4.44 18.21 -11.37
N PHE A 9 -3.93 18.02 -10.15
CA PHE A 9 -3.51 16.72 -9.65
C PHE A 9 -4.26 16.35 -8.38
N ARG A 10 -4.49 15.04 -8.20
CA ARG A 10 -5.05 14.47 -6.99
C ARG A 10 -4.41 13.12 -6.71
N THR A 11 -3.73 13.02 -5.58
CA THR A 11 -3.29 11.72 -5.05
C THR A 11 -4.51 10.94 -4.57
N THR A 12 -4.63 9.67 -4.97
CA THR A 12 -5.77 8.84 -4.60
C THR A 12 -5.45 7.35 -4.64
N ASN A 13 -6.30 6.57 -3.99
CA ASN A 13 -6.24 5.12 -3.94
C ASN A 13 -7.09 4.54 -5.08
N PHE A 14 -6.74 3.36 -5.59
CA PHE A 14 -7.46 2.74 -6.72
C PHE A 14 -8.95 2.53 -6.50
N PHE A 15 -9.39 2.25 -5.27
CA PHE A 15 -10.82 2.19 -4.98
C PHE A 15 -11.56 3.49 -5.34
N ARG A 16 -10.94 4.66 -5.10
CA ARG A 16 -11.54 5.97 -5.33
C ARG A 16 -11.42 6.45 -6.78
N ILE A 17 -10.59 5.82 -7.61
CA ILE A 17 -10.44 6.22 -9.01
C ILE A 17 -11.68 5.90 -9.83
N THR A 18 -12.41 4.83 -9.46
CA THR A 18 -13.70 4.45 -10.05
C THR A 18 -14.73 5.58 -9.96
N GLN A 19 -14.62 6.46 -8.96
CA GLN A 19 -15.50 7.63 -8.79
C GLN A 19 -15.28 8.71 -9.85
N CYS A 20 -14.13 8.70 -10.53
CA CYS A 20 -13.80 9.60 -11.63
C CYS A 20 -14.48 9.17 -12.94
N ARG A 21 -15.04 7.95 -13.02
CA ARG A 21 -15.87 7.52 -14.15
C ARG A 21 -17.02 8.49 -14.45
N SER A 22 -17.58 9.11 -13.42
CA SER A 22 -18.68 10.07 -13.57
C SER A 22 -18.22 11.49 -13.93
N MET A 23 -16.93 11.72 -14.19
CA MET A 23 -16.46 13.03 -14.66
C MET A 23 -16.85 13.21 -16.13
N GLU A 24 -17.31 14.39 -16.49
CA GLU A 24 -17.53 14.74 -17.90
C GLU A 24 -16.17 14.98 -18.59
N ASN A 25 -15.27 15.70 -17.92
CA ASN A 25 -13.93 15.97 -18.43
C ASN A 25 -13.02 14.74 -18.35
N ASP A 26 -12.07 14.70 -19.28
CA ASP A 26 -11.03 13.67 -19.33
C ASP A 26 -10.00 13.84 -18.22
N PHE A 27 -9.44 12.71 -17.82
CA PHE A 27 -8.39 12.62 -16.82
C PHE A 27 -7.48 11.45 -17.17
N GLY A 28 -6.20 11.58 -16.83
CA GLY A 28 -5.23 10.50 -16.92
C GLY A 28 -4.85 9.95 -15.53
N ILE A 29 -4.19 8.81 -15.54
CA ILE A 29 -3.62 8.14 -14.38
C ILE A 29 -2.10 8.23 -14.50
N LEU A 30 -1.43 8.65 -13.43
CA LEU A 30 0.03 8.74 -13.37
C LEU A 30 0.53 7.93 -12.16
N PRO A 31 1.73 7.32 -12.26
CA PRO A 31 2.41 6.81 -11.08
C PRO A 31 2.74 7.96 -10.13
N MET A 32 2.95 7.64 -8.86
CA MET A 32 3.56 8.60 -7.94
C MET A 32 4.95 8.97 -8.48
N PRO A 33 5.31 10.27 -8.48
CA PRO A 33 6.62 10.67 -8.95
C PRO A 33 7.70 10.04 -8.06
N LYS A 34 8.83 9.73 -8.67
CA LYS A 34 10.06 9.44 -7.94
C LYS A 34 10.44 10.66 -7.10
N PHE A 35 11.14 10.43 -5.99
CA PHE A 35 11.61 11.52 -5.15
C PHE A 35 12.55 12.46 -5.91
N ASP A 36 13.49 11.88 -6.66
CA ASP A 36 14.41 12.57 -7.55
C ASP A 36 14.89 11.63 -8.69
N GLU A 37 15.78 12.13 -9.54
CA GLU A 37 16.36 11.40 -10.68
C GLU A 37 17.28 10.24 -10.27
N SER A 38 17.79 10.24 -9.02
CA SER A 38 18.68 9.20 -8.52
C SER A 38 17.92 7.93 -8.11
N GLN A 39 16.62 8.04 -7.87
CA GLN A 39 15.77 6.90 -7.53
C GLN A 39 15.56 5.98 -8.75
N ALA A 40 16.16 4.78 -8.71
CA ALA A 40 16.10 3.83 -9.83
C ALA A 40 14.68 3.32 -10.11
N GLU A 41 13.95 2.94 -9.07
CA GLU A 41 12.64 2.27 -9.18
C GLU A 41 11.48 3.13 -8.70
N TYR A 42 10.28 2.81 -9.12
CA TYR A 42 9.06 3.35 -8.51
C TYR A 42 8.73 2.60 -7.21
N TYR A 43 8.04 3.27 -6.29
CA TYR A 43 7.52 2.65 -5.07
C TYR A 43 6.10 3.13 -4.81
N HIS A 44 5.16 2.19 -4.78
CA HIS A 44 3.75 2.45 -4.51
C HIS A 44 3.32 1.70 -3.24
N PRO A 45 3.51 2.30 -2.06
CA PRO A 45 3.23 1.62 -0.81
C PRO A 45 1.73 1.37 -0.65
N MET A 46 1.38 0.13 -0.30
CA MET A 46 0.02 -0.21 0.12
C MET A 46 -0.33 0.52 1.41
N SER A 47 -1.58 0.96 1.50
CA SER A 47 -2.06 1.66 2.68
C SER A 47 -2.04 0.73 3.90
N TYR A 48 -1.54 1.23 5.03
CA TYR A 48 -1.62 0.54 6.33
C TYR A 48 -3.06 0.33 6.81
N SER A 49 -4.04 1.05 6.23
CA SER A 49 -5.47 0.88 6.49
C SER A 49 -6.11 -0.20 5.61
N SER A 50 -5.31 -1.08 5.01
CA SER A 50 -5.82 -2.20 4.24
C SER A 50 -6.49 -3.21 5.18
N PRO A 51 -7.67 -3.75 4.83
CA PRO A 51 -8.35 -4.73 5.66
C PRO A 51 -7.48 -5.98 5.80
N ALA A 52 -7.21 -6.37 7.05
CA ALA A 52 -6.55 -7.63 7.38
C ALA A 52 -7.61 -8.64 7.84
N ILE A 53 -7.42 -9.91 7.46
CA ILE A 53 -8.21 -11.03 7.97
C ILE A 53 -7.37 -11.72 9.03
N CYS A 54 -7.91 -11.86 10.24
CA CYS A 54 -7.24 -12.52 11.36
C CYS A 54 -8.06 -13.72 11.84
N ILE A 55 -7.38 -14.79 12.22
CA ILE A 55 -8.00 -15.94 12.90
C ILE A 55 -7.93 -15.67 14.41
N PRO A 56 -9.07 -15.64 15.13
CA PRO A 56 -9.06 -15.53 16.58
C PRO A 56 -8.31 -16.70 17.22
N TYR A 57 -7.57 -16.44 18.30
CA TYR A 57 -6.89 -17.49 19.06
C TYR A 57 -7.86 -18.57 19.60
N THR A 58 -9.12 -18.21 19.81
CA THR A 58 -10.18 -19.10 20.29
C THR A 58 -10.89 -19.86 19.16
N ALA A 59 -10.41 -19.79 17.91
CA ALA A 59 -11.03 -20.50 16.80
C ALA A 59 -10.94 -22.02 17.01
N GLU A 60 -12.06 -22.71 16.83
CA GLU A 60 -12.14 -24.17 17.03
C GLU A 60 -11.28 -24.95 16.03
N ASN A 61 -11.17 -24.46 14.79
CA ASN A 61 -10.41 -25.10 13.73
C ASN A 61 -9.55 -24.09 12.94
N PRO A 62 -8.40 -23.66 13.50
CA PRO A 62 -7.54 -22.67 12.86
C PRO A 62 -6.91 -23.17 11.55
N GLU A 63 -6.70 -24.49 11.40
CA GLU A 63 -6.15 -25.08 10.18
C GLU A 63 -7.10 -24.90 8.98
N ILE A 64 -8.38 -25.24 9.14
CA ILE A 64 -9.39 -25.03 8.08
C ILE A 64 -9.53 -23.54 7.76
N ASN A 65 -9.55 -22.68 8.78
CA ASN A 65 -9.62 -21.24 8.58
C ASN A 65 -8.41 -20.71 7.77
N GLY A 66 -7.21 -21.20 8.09
CA GLY A 66 -5.98 -20.89 7.34
C GLY A 66 -6.08 -21.31 5.88
N ALA A 67 -6.50 -22.56 5.63
CA ALA A 67 -6.67 -23.09 4.27
C ALA A 67 -7.69 -22.29 3.45
N VAL A 68 -8.80 -21.85 4.06
CA VAL A 68 -9.79 -20.99 3.40
C VAL A 68 -9.20 -19.61 3.07
N ILE A 69 -8.48 -18.99 3.99
CA ILE A 69 -7.84 -17.67 3.76
C ILE A 69 -6.79 -17.77 2.65
N GLU A 70 -6.01 -18.85 2.62
CA GLU A 70 -5.03 -19.11 1.57
C GLU A 70 -5.69 -19.28 0.21
N ALA A 71 -6.77 -20.07 0.13
CA ALA A 71 -7.54 -20.23 -1.09
C ALA A 71 -8.15 -18.89 -1.57
N LEU A 72 -8.74 -18.10 -0.66
CA LEU A 72 -9.27 -16.78 -0.99
C LEU A 72 -8.18 -15.83 -1.50
N SER A 73 -6.98 -15.90 -0.92
CA SER A 73 -5.84 -15.08 -1.32
C SER A 73 -5.33 -15.49 -2.71
N TYR A 74 -5.22 -16.80 -2.95
CA TYR A 74 -4.84 -17.37 -4.25
C TYR A 74 -5.82 -16.94 -5.36
N TYR A 75 -7.13 -17.14 -5.16
CA TYR A 75 -8.14 -16.74 -6.15
C TYR A 75 -8.30 -15.22 -6.27
N GLY A 76 -8.09 -14.50 -5.17
CA GLY A 76 -7.99 -13.04 -5.16
C GLY A 76 -6.89 -12.56 -6.11
N ARG A 77 -5.71 -13.19 -6.06
CA ARG A 77 -4.58 -12.82 -6.93
C ARG A 77 -4.69 -13.34 -8.36
N THR A 78 -5.23 -14.54 -8.56
CA THR A 78 -5.22 -15.20 -9.89
C THR A 78 -6.46 -14.91 -10.73
N ILE A 79 -7.60 -14.59 -10.11
CA ILE A 79 -8.86 -14.34 -10.82
C ILE A 79 -9.31 -12.90 -10.62
N MET A 80 -9.41 -12.44 -9.37
CA MET A 80 -10.02 -11.15 -9.07
C MET A 80 -9.11 -9.98 -9.47
N LEU A 81 -7.81 -10.05 -9.17
CA LEU A 81 -6.85 -8.99 -9.51
C LEU A 81 -6.73 -8.78 -11.04
N PRO A 82 -6.55 -9.82 -11.88
CA PRO A 82 -6.57 -9.63 -13.34
C PRO A 82 -7.90 -9.05 -13.85
N ALA A 83 -9.04 -9.54 -13.36
CA ALA A 83 -10.34 -8.99 -13.76
C ALA A 83 -10.51 -7.52 -13.35
N TYR A 84 -10.03 -7.14 -12.16
CA TYR A 84 -10.03 -5.76 -11.68
C TYR A 84 -9.14 -4.86 -12.54
N TYR A 85 -7.94 -5.33 -12.86
CA TYR A 85 -6.98 -4.61 -13.68
C TYR A 85 -7.47 -4.46 -15.13
N ASP A 86 -7.71 -5.59 -15.81
CA ASP A 86 -8.01 -5.63 -17.23
C ASP A 86 -9.39 -5.06 -17.57
N ARG A 87 -10.42 -5.48 -16.82
CA ARG A 87 -11.80 -5.14 -17.20
C ARG A 87 -12.24 -3.81 -16.63
N LEU A 88 -11.91 -3.54 -15.37
CA LEU A 88 -12.38 -2.33 -14.70
C LEU A 88 -11.43 -1.17 -14.94
N LEU A 89 -10.15 -1.30 -14.56
CA LEU A 89 -9.22 -0.17 -14.65
C LEU A 89 -8.90 0.16 -16.10
N MET A 90 -8.45 -0.81 -16.89
CA MET A 90 -8.13 -0.56 -18.31
C MET A 90 -9.39 -0.42 -19.18
N GLY A 91 -10.40 -1.26 -18.97
CA GLY A 91 -11.57 -1.31 -19.85
C GLY A 91 -12.67 -0.28 -19.57
N ILE A 92 -12.77 0.26 -18.35
CA ILE A 92 -13.91 1.10 -17.95
C ILE A 92 -13.49 2.45 -17.37
N VAL A 93 -12.38 2.51 -16.63
CA VAL A 93 -11.97 3.71 -15.89
C VAL A 93 -10.95 4.54 -16.65
N SER A 94 -9.90 3.91 -17.18
CA SER A 94 -8.91 4.55 -18.04
C SER A 94 -9.55 4.97 -19.37
N ARG A 95 -9.20 6.16 -19.84
CA ARG A 95 -9.77 6.76 -21.07
C ARG A 95 -8.74 6.90 -22.19
N ASP A 96 -7.49 6.53 -21.91
CA ASP A 96 -6.31 6.77 -22.74
C ASP A 96 -5.30 5.62 -22.58
N GLU A 97 -4.48 5.40 -23.61
CA GLU A 97 -3.50 4.31 -23.62
C GLU A 97 -2.32 4.60 -22.67
N GLU A 98 -1.98 5.88 -22.48
CA GLU A 98 -0.90 6.33 -21.61
C GLU A 98 -1.15 5.95 -20.14
N SER A 99 -2.40 6.03 -19.70
CA SER A 99 -2.84 5.60 -18.39
C SER A 99 -2.67 4.09 -18.18
N LYS A 100 -2.74 3.27 -19.23
CA LYS A 100 -2.50 1.82 -19.11
C LYS A 100 -1.04 1.53 -18.79
N PHE A 101 -0.12 2.17 -19.52
CA PHE A 101 1.31 2.08 -19.21
C PHE A 101 1.62 2.56 -17.79
N CYS A 102 0.96 3.63 -17.34
CA CYS A 102 1.11 4.12 -15.98
C CYS A 102 0.56 3.14 -14.94
N LEU A 103 -0.55 2.46 -15.25
CA LEU A 103 -1.11 1.41 -14.40
C LEU A 103 -0.14 0.23 -14.29
N ASP A 104 0.53 -0.19 -15.37
CA ASP A 104 1.51 -1.28 -15.33
C ASP A 104 2.65 -0.92 -14.35
N ILE A 105 3.22 0.28 -14.47
CA ILE A 105 4.24 0.79 -13.54
C ILE A 105 3.75 0.72 -12.09
N ILE A 106 2.52 1.18 -11.82
CA ILE A 106 1.99 1.21 -10.46
C ILE A 106 1.85 -0.20 -9.90
N PHE A 107 1.25 -1.13 -10.67
CA PHE A 107 0.98 -2.49 -10.20
C PHE A 107 2.26 -3.34 -10.06
N ASP A 108 3.27 -3.10 -10.90
CA ASP A 108 4.58 -3.77 -10.82
C ASP A 108 5.43 -3.29 -9.65
N SER A 109 5.16 -2.09 -9.13
CA SER A 109 5.91 -1.49 -8.02
C SER A 109 5.11 -1.33 -6.73
N VAL A 110 3.99 -2.06 -6.60
CA VAL A 110 3.25 -2.15 -5.34
C VAL A 110 4.12 -2.83 -4.30
N ASN A 111 4.30 -2.18 -3.15
CA ASN A 111 5.08 -2.72 -2.05
C ASN A 111 4.31 -2.70 -0.72
N PHE A 112 4.56 -3.69 0.12
CA PHE A 112 4.11 -3.73 1.50
C PHE A 112 5.28 -3.37 2.41
N ASP A 113 5.22 -2.20 3.02
CA ASP A 113 6.26 -1.74 3.95
C ASP A 113 5.96 -2.27 5.36
N LEU A 114 6.76 -3.24 5.81
CA LEU A 114 6.65 -3.85 7.14
C LEU A 114 6.85 -2.82 8.27
N GLY A 115 7.72 -1.82 8.07
CA GLY A 115 7.92 -0.74 9.03
C GLY A 115 6.66 0.12 9.18
N THR A 116 5.94 0.37 8.10
CA THR A 116 4.66 1.09 8.14
C THR A 116 3.56 0.25 8.79
N ILE A 117 3.49 -1.04 8.47
CA ILE A 117 2.45 -1.98 8.95
C ILE A 117 2.62 -2.28 10.45
N TYR A 118 3.81 -2.71 10.87
CA TYR A 118 4.07 -3.13 12.25
C TYR A 118 4.53 -1.99 13.15
N ASN A 119 4.95 -0.87 12.56
CA ASN A 119 5.41 0.31 13.29
C ASN A 119 6.52 0.01 14.31
N PHE A 120 7.56 -0.69 13.85
CA PHE A 120 8.70 -1.04 14.68
C PHE A 120 9.31 0.19 15.34
N GLY A 121 9.47 0.12 16.66
CA GLY A 121 10.01 1.19 17.49
C GLY A 121 9.13 2.44 17.60
N GLY A 122 7.94 2.45 17.00
CA GLY A 122 7.11 3.65 16.89
C GLY A 122 7.67 4.68 15.90
N LEU A 123 8.44 4.24 14.89
CA LEU A 123 9.09 5.17 13.97
C LEU A 123 8.09 5.93 13.09
N ARG A 124 6.92 5.37 12.81
CA ARG A 124 5.90 6.01 11.96
C ARG A 124 5.31 7.26 12.64
N GLU A 125 5.22 7.29 13.97
CA GLU A 125 4.71 8.43 14.74
C GLU A 125 5.55 9.70 14.52
N CYS A 126 6.83 9.55 14.16
CA CYS A 126 7.70 10.67 13.87
C CYS A 126 7.09 11.63 12.84
N PHE A 127 6.49 11.08 11.77
CA PHE A 127 5.89 11.90 10.71
C PHE A 127 4.68 12.70 11.21
N THR A 128 3.82 12.08 12.03
CA THR A 128 2.70 12.80 12.66
C THR A 128 3.20 13.90 13.59
N GLN A 129 4.27 13.64 14.35
CA GLN A 129 4.86 14.62 15.26
C GLN A 129 5.51 15.79 14.51
N ILE A 130 6.26 15.53 13.45
CA ILE A 130 6.84 16.56 12.58
C ILE A 130 5.74 17.48 12.03
N ILE A 131 4.64 16.91 11.53
CA ILE A 131 3.51 17.69 10.99
C ILE A 131 2.86 18.54 12.09
N SER A 132 2.63 17.95 13.27
CA SER A 132 1.97 18.65 14.38
C SER A 132 2.83 19.76 15.01
N SER A 133 4.15 19.57 15.05
CA SER A 133 5.08 20.49 15.70
C SER A 133 5.67 21.52 14.74
N GLY A 134 5.64 21.24 13.43
CA GLY A 134 6.34 22.03 12.42
C GLY A 134 7.87 21.93 12.49
N ALA A 135 8.42 21.05 13.33
CA ALA A 135 9.85 20.91 13.54
C ALA A 135 10.40 19.64 12.88
N ASN A 136 11.54 19.77 12.18
CA ASN A 136 12.25 18.61 11.65
C ASN A 136 13.00 17.90 12.78
N MET A 137 12.41 16.83 13.29
CA MET A 137 12.94 16.01 14.39
C MET A 137 13.26 14.58 13.99
N PHE A 138 13.34 14.28 12.68
CA PHE A 138 13.52 12.91 12.20
C PHE A 138 14.78 12.26 12.78
N ALA A 139 15.93 12.92 12.66
CA ALA A 139 17.20 12.36 13.09
C ALA A 139 17.23 12.01 14.59
N SER A 140 16.82 12.94 15.45
CA SER A 140 16.80 12.72 16.91
C SER A 140 15.72 11.72 17.35
N TYR A 141 14.58 11.70 16.66
CA TYR A 141 13.54 10.70 16.89
C TYR A 141 14.02 9.29 16.52
N TYR A 142 14.68 9.16 15.36
CA TYR A 142 15.25 7.89 14.90
C TYR A 142 16.32 7.38 15.87
N GLU A 143 17.31 8.22 16.22
CA GLU A 143 18.39 7.86 17.14
C GLU A 143 17.85 7.34 18.48
N LYS A 144 16.81 8.01 19.03
CA LYS A 144 16.16 7.59 20.28
C LYS A 144 15.46 6.23 20.18
N ASN A 145 14.89 5.89 19.03
CA ASN A 145 14.02 4.71 18.87
C ASN A 145 14.66 3.56 18.09
N GLU A 146 15.84 3.76 17.49
CA GLU A 146 16.52 2.78 16.64
C GLU A 146 16.74 1.45 17.36
N ALA A 147 17.25 1.47 18.60
CA ALA A 147 17.51 0.25 19.37
C ALA A 147 16.23 -0.56 19.61
N LYS A 148 15.11 0.13 19.86
CA LYS A 148 13.80 -0.50 20.03
C LYS A 148 13.29 -1.08 18.72
N ALA A 149 13.37 -0.30 17.63
CA ALA A 149 12.94 -0.72 16.30
C ALA A 149 13.69 -1.99 15.83
N LYS A 150 15.03 -2.01 15.99
CA LYS A 150 15.85 -3.17 15.67
C LYS A 150 15.44 -4.40 16.46
N LYS A 151 15.26 -4.27 17.78
CA LYS A 151 14.83 -5.38 18.64
C LYS A 151 13.47 -5.94 18.21
N GLU A 152 12.50 -5.09 17.89
CA GLU A 152 11.17 -5.54 17.47
C GLU A 152 11.20 -6.20 16.08
N LEU A 153 12.01 -5.68 15.16
CA LEU A 153 12.24 -6.31 13.85
C LEU A 153 12.92 -7.67 13.99
N ASP A 154 13.95 -7.79 14.83
CA ASP A 154 14.65 -9.05 15.09
C ASP A 154 13.70 -10.10 15.68
N ASN A 155 12.84 -9.69 16.63
CA ASN A 155 11.82 -10.57 17.20
C ASN A 155 10.83 -11.06 16.13
N TYR A 156 10.36 -10.16 15.26
CA TYR A 156 9.48 -10.50 14.15
C TYR A 156 10.15 -11.52 13.21
N ILE A 157 11.39 -11.28 12.78
CA ILE A 157 12.13 -12.21 11.91
C ILE A 157 12.33 -13.56 12.60
N ASN A 158 12.70 -13.55 13.88
CA ASN A 158 12.93 -14.79 14.64
C ASN A 158 11.66 -15.62 14.82
N SER A 159 10.47 -15.00 14.93
CA SER A 159 9.22 -15.75 15.07
C SER A 159 8.86 -16.58 13.84
N TYR A 160 9.43 -16.29 12.66
CA TYR A 160 9.21 -17.10 11.45
C TYR A 160 10.24 -18.22 11.27
N LYS A 161 11.36 -18.21 12.00
CA LYS A 161 12.40 -19.25 11.87
C LYS A 161 11.89 -20.63 12.25
N ASP A 162 10.92 -20.70 13.17
CA ASP A 162 10.32 -21.95 13.60
C ASP A 162 9.33 -22.54 12.57
N TYR A 163 8.91 -21.75 11.58
CA TYR A 163 7.97 -22.16 10.51
C TYR A 163 8.64 -22.43 9.16
N ILE A 164 9.93 -22.12 9.02
CA ILE A 164 10.70 -22.25 7.76
C ILE A 164 11.65 -23.47 7.78
N ASN A 165 11.73 -24.19 8.90
CA ASN A 165 12.42 -25.49 9.02
C ASN A 165 11.42 -26.65 9.00
#